data_AF-A0A973G7B1-F1
#
_entry.id   AF-A0A973G7B1-F1
#
_cell.length_a   1.000
_cell.length_b   1.000
_cell.length_c   1.000
_cell.angle_alpha   90.00
_cell.angle_beta   90.00
_cell.angle_gamma   90.00
#
_symmetry.space_group_name_H-M   'P 1'
#
loop_
_entity.id
_entity.type
_entity.pdbx_description
1 polymer ?
#
loop_
_entity_poly.entity_id
_entity_poly.type
_entity_poly.pdbx_seq_one_letter_code
_entity_poly.pdbx_strand_id
1 'polypeptide(L)'
;MTGKVSQQMRDHLLRDDGQEDVLLATYRPSTGTERTTALIRSVILPRDGERQVHGTASFTSTYVLRAAAEARARGEGLVLLHSHPQGRGWQGLSRPDRQTESDYQRVAAAFTQQPLLGMTLAGDDTTWSARFWLDSARPQWAESVRTVSDRLDVSWNDELRPAPRATASQVRTTSSWGGVKQASIARLRVLVVGVGSVGLDVAQRLAATGLVDVGVMDFDAVEEVNLDRMVGATRLDAALGRAKVDVARRLIASAATAEQFTPISHEVSLTDPEGLRIALDYDVVFSCVDRPWPRAVLNSIAYADLIPVIDGGIALEAFPDGRLRGGIWRSHTLVPDRPCMVCLGQLQLGEVSLDMRGLLDSPTYIANSGRRAPSRQNVAALSASVSAALLAQFVSLTAHPGGYGVPSPLRYMLAPHHLEHSKAQSGEHCAYEAEQASGDKRTDITGHQDGWRQAVRARRRRRVPFRLRLLDAVERVLHRAIDRI
;
A
#
# COMPACT_ATOMS: atom_id res chain seq x y z
N MET A 1 -9.36 -7.94 -1.91
CA MET A 1 -9.40 -9.33 -2.43
C MET A 1 -8.39 -9.47 -3.57
N THR A 2 -7.95 -10.68 -3.91
CA THR A 2 -7.09 -10.88 -5.09
C THR A 2 -7.89 -10.85 -6.40
N GLY A 3 -7.22 -10.61 -7.52
CA GLY A 3 -7.83 -10.68 -8.86
C GLY A 3 -8.51 -12.02 -9.14
N LYS A 4 -7.85 -13.14 -8.80
CA LYS A 4 -8.40 -14.50 -8.96
C LYS A 4 -9.67 -14.73 -8.15
N VAL A 5 -9.68 -14.32 -6.87
CA VAL A 5 -10.86 -14.45 -6.00
C VAL A 5 -12.01 -13.58 -6.52
N SER A 6 -11.72 -12.35 -6.94
CA SER A 6 -12.70 -11.45 -7.55
C SER A 6 -13.31 -12.06 -8.81
N GLN A 7 -12.48 -12.60 -9.70
CA GLN A 7 -12.94 -13.27 -10.92
C GLN A 7 -13.84 -14.47 -10.61
N GLN A 8 -13.41 -15.36 -9.70
CA GLN A 8 -14.20 -16.52 -9.29
C GLN A 8 -15.58 -16.13 -8.75
N MET A 9 -15.67 -15.06 -7.96
CA MET A 9 -16.96 -14.57 -7.46
C MET A 9 -17.82 -13.98 -8.58
N ARG A 10 -17.23 -13.22 -9.50
CA ARG A 10 -17.96 -12.66 -10.66
C ARG A 10 -18.50 -13.74 -11.58
N ASP A 11 -17.69 -14.75 -11.91
CA ASP A 11 -18.07 -15.86 -12.79
C ASP A 11 -19.28 -16.64 -12.25
N HIS A 12 -19.46 -16.67 -10.92
CA HIS A 12 -20.62 -17.29 -10.29
C HIS A 12 -21.81 -16.34 -10.18
N LEU A 13 -21.58 -15.09 -9.77
CA LEU A 13 -22.64 -14.13 -9.44
C LEU A 13 -23.29 -13.47 -10.66
N LEU A 14 -22.57 -13.37 -11.78
CA LEU A 14 -23.08 -12.80 -13.03
C LEU A 14 -23.61 -13.91 -13.92
N ARG A 15 -24.94 -13.98 -14.04
CA ARG A 15 -25.63 -15.01 -14.80
C ARG A 15 -26.05 -14.49 -16.17
N ASP A 16 -25.96 -15.36 -17.17
CA ASP A 16 -26.38 -15.04 -18.55
C ASP A 16 -27.89 -14.75 -18.67
N ASP A 17 -28.70 -15.30 -17.76
CA ASP A 17 -30.16 -15.09 -17.72
C ASP A 17 -30.56 -13.76 -17.06
N GLY A 18 -29.58 -12.97 -16.60
CA GLY A 18 -29.83 -11.67 -15.96
C GLY A 18 -30.50 -11.76 -14.60
N GLN A 19 -30.59 -12.94 -13.98
CA GLN A 19 -31.11 -13.11 -12.62
C GLN A 19 -30.03 -12.83 -11.57
N GLU A 20 -30.47 -12.44 -10.37
CA GLU A 20 -29.59 -12.34 -9.20
C GLU A 20 -29.10 -13.74 -8.79
N ASP A 21 -27.89 -13.81 -8.26
CA ASP A 21 -27.39 -15.01 -7.59
C ASP A 21 -26.79 -14.65 -6.23
N VAL A 22 -26.56 -15.66 -5.41
CA VAL A 22 -26.01 -15.55 -4.07
C VAL A 22 -24.77 -16.42 -3.91
N LEU A 23 -23.82 -15.94 -3.12
CA LEU A 23 -22.54 -16.60 -2.87
C LEU A 23 -22.09 -16.34 -1.44
N LEU A 24 -21.38 -17.31 -0.85
CA LEU A 24 -20.72 -17.14 0.44
C LEU A 24 -19.20 -17.15 0.24
N ALA A 25 -18.51 -16.36 1.05
CA ALA A 25 -17.06 -16.34 1.08
C ALA A 25 -16.57 -16.22 2.52
N THR A 26 -15.27 -16.37 2.72
CA THR A 26 -14.60 -16.14 4.00
C THR A 26 -13.68 -14.94 3.92
N TYR A 27 -13.43 -14.30 5.05
CA TYR A 27 -12.46 -13.20 5.13
C TYR A 27 -11.60 -13.25 6.38
N ARG A 28 -10.46 -12.54 6.35
CA ARG A 28 -9.63 -12.27 7.53
C ARG A 28 -9.49 -10.76 7.76
N PRO A 29 -9.44 -10.29 9.01
CA PRO A 29 -9.17 -8.89 9.29
C PRO A 29 -7.69 -8.57 9.01
N SER A 30 -7.45 -7.35 8.55
CA SER A 30 -6.16 -6.66 8.53
C SER A 30 -6.36 -5.31 9.19
N THR A 31 -5.77 -5.14 10.38
CA THR A 31 -6.06 -4.02 11.27
C THR A 31 -4.90 -3.03 11.31
N GLY A 32 -5.14 -1.84 10.77
CA GLY A 32 -4.22 -0.71 10.87
C GLY A 32 -4.42 0.12 12.15
N THR A 33 -4.04 1.39 12.10
CA THR A 33 -4.24 2.33 13.22
C THR A 33 -5.66 2.89 13.19
N GLU A 34 -6.11 3.30 12.00
CA GLU A 34 -7.38 3.98 11.79
C GLU A 34 -8.32 3.20 10.87
N ARG A 35 -7.79 2.23 10.12
CA ARG A 35 -8.53 1.44 9.14
C ARG A 35 -8.48 -0.05 9.48
N THR A 36 -9.64 -0.70 9.40
CA THR A 36 -9.73 -2.17 9.37
C THR A 36 -10.19 -2.61 7.99
N THR A 37 -9.51 -3.59 7.41
CA THR A 37 -9.83 -4.16 6.10
C THR A 37 -10.23 -5.63 6.25
N ALA A 38 -11.34 -6.05 5.61
CA ALA A 38 -11.64 -7.46 5.40
C ALA A 38 -10.95 -7.98 4.12
N LEU A 39 -10.05 -8.94 4.28
CA LEU A 39 -9.38 -9.62 3.18
C LEU A 39 -10.16 -10.88 2.80
N ILE A 40 -10.90 -10.81 1.69
CA ILE A 40 -11.62 -11.98 1.17
C ILE A 40 -10.62 -13.08 0.81
N ARG A 41 -10.74 -14.23 1.47
CA ARG A 41 -9.73 -15.30 1.44
C ARG A 41 -10.12 -16.46 0.54
N SER A 42 -11.35 -16.94 0.66
CA SER A 42 -11.83 -18.08 -0.11
C SER A 42 -13.31 -17.98 -0.44
N VAL A 43 -13.69 -18.53 -1.59
CA VAL A 43 -15.08 -18.62 -2.05
C VAL A 43 -15.64 -19.97 -1.64
N ILE A 44 -16.84 -19.99 -1.09
CA ILE A 44 -17.58 -21.21 -0.76
C ILE A 44 -18.75 -21.29 -1.72
N LEU A 45 -18.65 -22.15 -2.73
CA LEU A 45 -19.74 -22.30 -3.70
C LEU A 45 -20.96 -23.01 -3.08
N PRO A 46 -22.18 -22.67 -3.52
CA PRO A 46 -23.41 -23.35 -3.14
C PRO A 46 -23.43 -24.76 -3.73
N ARG A 47 -23.88 -25.75 -2.94
CA ARG A 47 -24.20 -27.10 -3.40
C ARG A 47 -25.64 -27.18 -3.91
N ASP A 48 -26.03 -28.33 -4.43
CA ASP A 48 -27.39 -28.58 -4.88
C ASP A 48 -28.39 -28.37 -3.72
N GLY A 49 -29.42 -27.56 -3.97
CA GLY A 49 -30.45 -27.21 -2.99
C GLY A 49 -30.02 -26.17 -1.94
N GLU A 50 -28.80 -25.65 -1.97
CA GLU A 50 -28.31 -24.69 -0.97
C GLU A 50 -28.66 -23.22 -1.27
N ARG A 51 -29.17 -22.94 -2.48
CA ARG A 51 -29.65 -21.61 -2.88
C ARG A 51 -30.93 -21.70 -3.70
N GLN A 52 -31.70 -20.62 -3.71
CA GLN A 52 -32.84 -20.45 -4.60
C GLN A 52 -32.57 -19.25 -5.52
N VAL A 53 -32.70 -19.46 -6.82
CA VAL A 53 -32.40 -18.45 -7.86
C VAL A 53 -33.63 -18.11 -8.73
N HIS A 54 -34.77 -18.77 -8.52
CA HIS A 54 -36.01 -18.47 -9.23
C HIS A 54 -36.86 -17.52 -8.37
N GLY A 55 -36.85 -16.23 -8.70
CA GLY A 55 -37.47 -15.16 -7.89
C GLY A 55 -36.42 -14.28 -7.21
N THR A 56 -36.62 -13.91 -5.94
CA THR A 56 -35.60 -13.22 -5.14
C THR A 56 -34.51 -14.21 -4.74
N ALA A 57 -33.27 -13.97 -5.18
CA ALA A 57 -32.17 -14.87 -4.88
C ALA A 57 -31.95 -14.96 -3.35
N SER A 58 -31.88 -16.18 -2.82
CA SER A 58 -31.81 -16.38 -1.37
C SER A 58 -30.96 -17.57 -0.96
N PHE A 59 -30.36 -17.42 0.22
CA PHE A 59 -29.55 -18.45 0.88
C PHE A 59 -30.45 -19.40 1.67
N THR A 60 -30.17 -20.70 1.61
CA THR A 60 -30.71 -21.63 2.60
C THR A 60 -29.93 -21.55 3.91
N SER A 61 -30.58 -21.83 5.04
CA SER A 61 -29.90 -21.87 6.33
C SER A 61 -28.80 -22.94 6.38
N THR A 62 -28.97 -24.06 5.66
CA THR A 62 -27.97 -25.12 5.52
C THR A 62 -26.67 -24.58 4.92
N TYR A 63 -26.78 -23.77 3.86
CA TYR A 63 -25.63 -23.17 3.20
C TYR A 63 -24.87 -22.23 4.12
N VAL A 64 -25.59 -21.34 4.81
CA VAL A 64 -25.00 -20.38 5.74
C VAL A 64 -24.31 -21.08 6.91
N LEU A 65 -24.95 -22.09 7.51
CA LEU A 65 -24.37 -22.84 8.62
C LEU A 65 -23.13 -23.63 8.21
N ARG A 66 -23.13 -24.23 7.02
CA ARG A 66 -21.96 -24.92 6.46
C ARG A 66 -20.81 -23.95 6.26
N ALA A 67 -21.06 -22.83 5.60
CA ALA A 67 -20.04 -21.82 5.35
C ALA A 67 -19.51 -21.21 6.66
N ALA A 68 -20.38 -20.96 7.64
CA ALA A 68 -19.98 -20.49 8.97
C ALA A 68 -19.09 -21.51 9.71
N ALA A 69 -19.39 -22.80 9.60
CA ALA A 69 -18.57 -23.87 10.17
C ALA A 69 -17.18 -23.96 9.49
N GLU A 70 -17.13 -23.86 8.16
CA GLU A 70 -15.87 -23.82 7.39
C GLU A 70 -15.03 -22.58 7.75
N ALA A 71 -15.67 -21.40 7.86
CA ALA A 71 -15.02 -20.16 8.27
C ALA A 71 -14.45 -20.27 9.69
N ARG A 72 -15.24 -20.78 10.65
CA ARG A 72 -14.80 -21.03 12.04
C ARG A 72 -13.60 -21.97 12.10
N ALA A 73 -13.60 -23.06 11.35
CA ALA A 73 -12.50 -24.03 11.34
C ALA A 73 -11.16 -23.42 10.91
N ARG A 74 -11.20 -22.35 10.10
CA ARG A 74 -10.03 -21.59 9.65
C ARG A 74 -9.76 -20.34 10.49
N GLY A 75 -10.64 -20.03 11.45
CA GLY A 75 -10.67 -18.79 12.21
C GLY A 75 -10.79 -17.58 11.28
N GLU A 76 -11.74 -17.63 10.37
CA GLU A 76 -12.08 -16.62 9.36
C GLU A 76 -13.52 -16.14 9.62
N GLY A 77 -13.82 -14.90 9.22
CA GLY A 77 -15.18 -14.37 9.23
C GLY A 77 -15.98 -14.80 8.01
N LEU A 78 -17.30 -14.66 8.09
CA LEU A 78 -18.22 -15.01 7.00
C LEU A 78 -18.60 -13.79 6.16
N VAL A 79 -18.73 -14.00 4.85
CA VAL A 79 -19.20 -13.01 3.89
C VAL A 79 -20.46 -13.52 3.20
N LEU A 80 -21.52 -12.71 3.18
CA LEU A 80 -22.72 -12.91 2.38
C LEU A 80 -22.63 -12.01 1.14
N LEU A 81 -22.78 -12.59 -0.05
CA LEU A 81 -22.69 -11.87 -1.31
C LEU A 81 -23.92 -12.12 -2.18
N HIS A 82 -24.37 -11.09 -2.89
CA HIS A 82 -25.35 -11.21 -3.96
C HIS A 82 -25.04 -10.25 -5.12
N SER A 83 -25.64 -10.50 -6.29
CA SER A 83 -25.54 -9.61 -7.45
C SER A 83 -26.80 -8.79 -7.65
N HIS A 84 -26.63 -7.57 -8.19
CA HIS A 84 -27.67 -6.78 -8.84
C HIS A 84 -27.31 -6.70 -10.34
N PRO A 85 -27.83 -7.58 -11.20
CA PRO A 85 -27.42 -7.71 -12.60
C PRO A 85 -27.49 -6.43 -13.42
N GLN A 86 -28.48 -5.56 -13.15
CA GLN A 86 -28.68 -4.27 -13.83
C GLN A 86 -28.16 -3.08 -13.00
N GLY A 87 -27.50 -3.35 -11.87
CA GLY A 87 -26.95 -2.32 -10.99
C GLY A 87 -25.71 -1.66 -11.58
N ARG A 88 -25.54 -0.37 -11.29
CA ARG A 88 -24.32 0.42 -11.60
C ARG A 88 -23.82 1.15 -10.36
N GLY A 89 -22.50 1.28 -10.23
CA GLY A 89 -21.85 2.01 -9.15
C GLY A 89 -22.07 1.35 -7.78
N TRP A 90 -21.91 2.13 -6.71
CA TRP A 90 -22.10 1.63 -5.36
C TRP A 90 -23.58 1.29 -5.09
N GLN A 91 -23.84 0.06 -4.64
CA GLN A 91 -25.17 -0.49 -4.43
C GLN A 91 -25.65 -0.29 -2.99
N GLY A 92 -26.88 0.21 -2.85
CA GLY A 92 -27.62 0.20 -1.59
C GLY A 92 -28.19 -1.18 -1.27
N LEU A 93 -28.86 -1.27 -0.12
CA LEU A 93 -29.60 -2.47 0.31
C LEU A 93 -31.10 -2.30 0.03
N SER A 94 -31.71 -3.27 -0.64
CA SER A 94 -33.17 -3.39 -0.65
C SER A 94 -33.70 -3.82 0.73
N ARG A 95 -35.02 -3.78 0.94
CA ARG A 95 -35.61 -4.25 2.21
C ARG A 95 -35.35 -5.75 2.44
N PRO A 96 -35.59 -6.66 1.47
CA PRO A 96 -35.22 -8.07 1.60
C PRO A 96 -33.74 -8.31 1.93
N ASP A 97 -32.82 -7.60 1.27
CA ASP A 97 -31.37 -7.79 1.49
C ASP A 97 -30.99 -7.42 2.93
N ARG A 98 -31.49 -6.27 3.39
CA ARG A 98 -31.23 -5.79 4.75
C ARG A 98 -31.76 -6.78 5.79
N GLN A 99 -32.96 -7.31 5.58
CA GLN A 99 -33.55 -8.29 6.47
C GLN A 99 -32.69 -9.56 6.51
N THR A 100 -32.33 -10.09 5.34
CA THR A 100 -31.52 -11.31 5.21
C THR A 100 -30.16 -11.17 5.91
N GLU A 101 -29.41 -10.11 5.64
CA GLU A 101 -28.11 -9.90 6.29
C GLU A 101 -28.25 -9.64 7.80
N SER A 102 -29.27 -8.90 8.22
CA SER A 102 -29.54 -8.64 9.63
C SER A 102 -29.92 -9.92 10.40
N ASP A 103 -30.61 -10.85 9.77
CA ASP A 103 -30.99 -12.13 10.40
C ASP A 103 -29.78 -13.03 10.59
N TYR A 104 -28.86 -13.05 9.61
CA TYR A 104 -27.68 -13.91 9.67
C TYR A 104 -26.49 -13.30 10.43
N GLN A 105 -26.43 -11.99 10.70
CA GLN A 105 -25.28 -11.40 11.40
C GLN A 105 -25.00 -12.03 12.76
N ARG A 106 -26.04 -12.37 13.53
CA ARG A 106 -25.89 -12.98 14.86
C ARG A 106 -25.37 -14.41 14.76
N VAL A 107 -25.83 -15.16 13.75
CA VAL A 107 -25.35 -16.51 13.48
C VAL A 107 -23.87 -16.48 13.07
N ALA A 108 -23.52 -15.60 12.13
CA ALA A 108 -22.14 -15.42 11.68
C ALA A 108 -21.21 -15.04 12.83
N ALA A 109 -21.60 -14.05 13.66
CA ALA A 109 -20.83 -13.62 14.81
C ALA A 109 -20.66 -14.72 15.86
N ALA A 110 -21.74 -15.44 16.20
CA ALA A 110 -21.69 -16.52 17.17
C ALA A 110 -20.77 -17.68 16.73
N PHE A 111 -20.79 -18.04 15.44
CA PHE A 111 -19.98 -19.14 14.92
C PHE A 111 -18.52 -18.73 14.68
N THR A 112 -18.30 -17.59 14.04
CA THR A 112 -16.96 -17.19 13.56
C THR A 112 -16.20 -16.32 14.54
N GLN A 113 -16.86 -15.75 15.55
CA GLN A 113 -16.31 -14.74 16.46
C GLN A 113 -15.83 -13.48 15.69
N GLN A 114 -16.39 -13.25 14.50
CA GLN A 114 -16.11 -12.12 13.62
C GLN A 114 -17.44 -11.55 13.12
N PRO A 115 -17.53 -10.23 12.86
CA PRO A 115 -18.76 -9.65 12.33
C PRO A 115 -19.09 -10.19 10.93
N LEU A 116 -20.37 -10.19 10.58
CA LEU A 116 -20.77 -10.51 9.21
C LEU A 116 -20.34 -9.39 8.25
N LEU A 117 -19.77 -9.78 7.11
CA LEU A 117 -19.54 -8.88 5.98
C LEU A 117 -20.62 -9.13 4.92
N GLY A 118 -21.38 -8.08 4.57
CA GLY A 118 -22.28 -8.09 3.41
C GLY A 118 -21.58 -7.48 2.21
N MET A 119 -21.74 -8.07 1.03
CA MET A 119 -21.23 -7.53 -0.23
C MET A 119 -22.26 -7.63 -1.36
N THR A 120 -22.22 -6.66 -2.27
CA THR A 120 -23.06 -6.66 -3.47
C THR A 120 -22.24 -6.35 -4.71
N LEU A 121 -22.50 -7.08 -5.79
CA LEU A 121 -21.89 -6.87 -7.12
C LEU A 121 -22.90 -6.19 -8.06
N ALA A 122 -22.54 -5.01 -8.56
CA ALA A 122 -23.23 -4.35 -9.66
C ALA A 122 -22.87 -5.03 -10.99
N GLY A 123 -23.86 -5.49 -11.77
CA GLY A 123 -23.59 -6.27 -12.99
C GLY A 123 -23.11 -5.44 -14.18
N ASP A 124 -23.58 -4.21 -14.35
CA ASP A 124 -23.29 -3.40 -15.55
C ASP A 124 -21.85 -2.87 -15.61
N ASP A 125 -21.25 -2.55 -14.45
CA ASP A 125 -19.90 -1.98 -14.36
C ASP A 125 -18.97 -2.73 -13.40
N THR A 126 -19.42 -3.88 -12.88
CA THR A 126 -18.67 -4.74 -11.95
C THR A 126 -18.25 -4.07 -10.64
N THR A 127 -18.93 -2.98 -10.24
CA THR A 127 -18.66 -2.30 -8.97
C THR A 127 -19.04 -3.16 -7.77
N TRP A 128 -18.13 -3.26 -6.80
CA TRP A 128 -18.37 -3.92 -5.54
C TRP A 128 -18.81 -2.92 -4.47
N SER A 129 -19.77 -3.32 -3.64
CA SER A 129 -20.17 -2.60 -2.44
C SER A 129 -20.04 -3.51 -1.24
N ALA A 130 -19.61 -2.98 -0.10
CA ALA A 130 -19.37 -3.78 1.09
C ALA A 130 -19.78 -3.05 2.37
N ARG A 131 -20.16 -3.83 3.38
CA ARG A 131 -20.64 -3.32 4.67
C ARG A 131 -20.46 -4.34 5.79
N PHE A 132 -20.09 -3.89 6.98
CA PHE A 132 -19.96 -4.71 8.19
C PHE A 132 -21.21 -4.63 9.05
N TRP A 133 -21.57 -5.76 9.65
CA TRP A 133 -22.62 -5.87 10.65
C TRP A 133 -21.99 -6.09 12.03
N LEU A 134 -21.81 -4.99 12.79
CA LEU A 134 -21.12 -4.95 14.08
C LEU A 134 -22.11 -5.05 15.26
N ASP A 135 -22.97 -6.07 15.26
CA ASP A 135 -24.03 -6.29 16.27
C ASP A 135 -24.97 -5.09 16.48
N SER A 136 -25.33 -4.44 15.37
CA SER A 136 -26.22 -3.28 15.36
C SER A 136 -27.37 -3.50 14.37
N ALA A 137 -28.43 -2.69 14.49
CA ALA A 137 -29.56 -2.74 13.56
C ALA A 137 -29.24 -2.09 12.19
N ARG A 138 -28.05 -1.49 12.02
CA ARG A 138 -27.65 -0.77 10.80
C ARG A 138 -26.21 -1.10 10.45
N PRO A 139 -25.93 -1.54 9.21
CA PRO A 139 -24.57 -1.89 8.84
C PRO A 139 -23.68 -0.64 8.76
N GLN A 140 -22.39 -0.84 9.03
CA GLN A 140 -21.35 0.14 8.78
C GLN A 140 -20.79 -0.07 7.38
N TRP A 141 -20.99 0.91 6.50
CA TRP A 141 -20.50 0.84 5.12
C TRP A 141 -18.98 0.95 5.04
N ALA A 142 -18.39 0.20 4.10
CA ALA A 142 -17.00 0.37 3.73
C ALA A 142 -16.83 1.63 2.85
N GLU A 143 -15.69 2.31 2.98
CA GLU A 143 -15.32 3.44 2.12
C GLU A 143 -14.98 2.99 0.68
N SER A 144 -14.46 1.76 0.55
CA SER A 144 -14.04 1.21 -0.73
C SER A 144 -13.98 -0.32 -0.72
N VAL A 145 -13.97 -0.92 -1.91
CA VAL A 145 -13.64 -2.34 -2.13
C VAL A 145 -12.53 -2.42 -3.17
N ARG A 146 -11.46 -3.17 -2.86
CA ARG A 146 -10.24 -3.25 -3.68
C ARG A 146 -10.03 -4.65 -4.23
N THR A 147 -9.82 -4.75 -5.53
CA THR A 147 -9.32 -5.95 -6.21
C THR A 147 -7.86 -5.72 -6.60
N VAL A 148 -6.99 -6.63 -6.15
CA VAL A 148 -5.54 -6.51 -6.33
C VAL A 148 -5.03 -7.65 -7.21
N SER A 149 -4.54 -7.27 -8.39
CA SER A 149 -3.78 -8.12 -9.32
C SER A 149 -2.55 -7.33 -9.79
N ASP A 150 -2.06 -7.62 -10.99
CA ASP A 150 -1.25 -6.67 -11.76
C ASP A 150 -1.90 -5.29 -11.98
N ARG A 151 -3.18 -5.12 -11.62
CA ARG A 151 -3.94 -3.89 -11.59
C ARG A 151 -4.53 -3.68 -10.20
N LEU A 152 -4.69 -2.42 -9.80
CA LEU A 152 -5.49 -2.02 -8.65
C LEU A 152 -6.82 -1.45 -9.13
N ASP A 153 -7.89 -2.22 -8.94
CA ASP A 153 -9.26 -1.78 -9.20
C ASP A 153 -9.94 -1.45 -7.88
N VAL A 154 -10.58 -0.27 -7.82
CA VAL A 154 -11.21 0.23 -6.60
C VAL A 154 -12.63 0.68 -6.89
N SER A 155 -13.58 0.12 -6.16
CA SER A 155 -14.96 0.59 -6.08
C SER A 155 -15.07 1.55 -4.91
N TRP A 156 -15.55 2.77 -5.15
CA TRP A 156 -15.66 3.82 -4.13
C TRP A 156 -17.10 4.00 -3.66
N ASN A 157 -17.26 4.20 -2.36
CA ASN A 157 -18.50 4.73 -1.81
C ASN A 157 -18.44 6.26 -1.82
N ASP A 158 -19.10 6.89 -2.79
CA ASP A 158 -19.05 8.34 -2.97
C ASP A 158 -19.64 9.12 -1.79
N GLU A 159 -20.51 8.52 -0.98
CA GLU A 159 -21.06 9.16 0.23
C GLU A 159 -20.00 9.30 1.34
N LEU A 160 -19.14 8.28 1.49
CA LEU A 160 -18.08 8.26 2.50
C LEU A 160 -16.77 8.86 1.99
N ARG A 161 -16.51 8.73 0.69
CA ARG A 161 -15.30 9.19 0.01
C ARG A 161 -15.63 9.89 -1.31
N PRO A 162 -16.12 11.15 -1.26
CA PRO A 162 -16.53 11.90 -2.45
C PRO A 162 -15.41 12.07 -3.48
N ALA A 163 -15.80 12.30 -4.74
CA ALA A 163 -14.86 12.47 -5.85
C ALA A 163 -14.19 13.83 -5.75
N PRO A 164 -12.87 13.91 -5.60
CA PRO A 164 -12.17 15.18 -5.64
C PRO A 164 -12.40 15.85 -6.99
N ARG A 165 -12.71 17.14 -6.97
CA ARG A 165 -12.81 17.94 -8.19
C ARG A 165 -11.40 18.20 -8.73
N ALA A 166 -11.26 18.10 -10.04
CA ALA A 166 -10.01 18.48 -10.68
C ALA A 166 -9.81 20.00 -10.56
N THR A 167 -8.62 20.42 -10.15
CA THR A 167 -8.25 21.84 -10.05
C THR A 167 -7.71 22.38 -11.38
N ALA A 168 -7.61 23.70 -11.51
CA ALA A 168 -7.04 24.33 -12.71
C ALA A 168 -5.58 23.90 -12.99
N SER A 169 -4.82 23.57 -11.94
CA SER A 169 -3.44 23.06 -12.07
C SER A 169 -3.37 21.60 -12.52
N GLN A 170 -4.49 20.87 -12.54
CA GLN A 170 -4.58 19.45 -12.88
C GLN A 170 -5.05 19.17 -14.31
N VAL A 171 -5.15 20.17 -15.19
CA VAL A 171 -5.57 20.00 -16.59
C VAL A 171 -4.71 18.95 -17.31
N ARG A 172 -3.39 18.99 -17.14
CA ARG A 172 -2.45 18.04 -17.78
C ARG A 172 -2.53 16.63 -17.20
N THR A 173 -2.71 16.52 -15.89
CA THR A 173 -2.88 15.23 -15.23
C THR A 173 -4.18 14.58 -15.70
N THR A 174 -5.26 15.35 -15.71
CA THR A 174 -6.58 14.90 -16.16
C THR A 174 -6.59 14.52 -17.65
N SER A 175 -5.87 15.24 -18.51
CA SER A 175 -5.76 14.88 -19.92
C SER A 175 -4.97 13.59 -20.17
N SER A 176 -4.18 13.12 -19.20
CA SER A 176 -3.33 11.93 -19.36
C SER A 176 -4.11 10.62 -19.24
N TRP A 177 -5.11 10.56 -18.36
CA TRP A 177 -5.91 9.33 -18.13
C TRP A 177 -7.41 9.57 -17.90
N GLY A 178 -7.90 10.80 -18.09
CA GLY A 178 -9.31 11.15 -18.00
C GLY A 178 -9.79 11.47 -16.58
N GLY A 179 -10.87 12.27 -16.49
CA GLY A 179 -11.40 12.80 -15.22
C GLY A 179 -11.90 11.74 -14.25
N VAL A 180 -12.61 10.72 -14.73
CA VAL A 180 -13.12 9.61 -13.89
C VAL A 180 -11.96 8.85 -13.24
N LYS A 181 -10.93 8.52 -14.03
CA LYS A 181 -9.76 7.80 -13.51
C LYS A 181 -8.94 8.68 -12.57
N GLN A 182 -8.74 9.96 -12.90
CA GLN A 182 -8.08 10.91 -12.03
C GLN A 182 -8.78 11.05 -10.68
N ALA A 183 -10.11 11.17 -10.67
CA ALA A 183 -10.89 11.25 -9.43
C ALA A 183 -10.78 9.97 -8.59
N SER A 184 -10.68 8.80 -9.23
CA SER A 184 -10.41 7.54 -8.52
C SER A 184 -9.00 7.49 -7.94
N ILE A 185 -7.97 7.87 -8.71
CA ILE A 185 -6.57 7.87 -8.26
C ILE A 185 -6.40 8.85 -7.10
N ALA A 186 -6.96 10.06 -7.23
CA ALA A 186 -6.81 11.13 -6.23
C ALA A 186 -7.32 10.74 -4.84
N ARG A 187 -8.26 9.80 -4.74
CA ARG A 187 -8.83 9.30 -3.47
C ARG A 187 -7.93 8.33 -2.73
N LEU A 188 -6.99 7.68 -3.43
CA LEU A 188 -6.10 6.67 -2.85
C LEU A 188 -5.24 7.29 -1.75
N ARG A 189 -5.05 6.52 -0.68
CA ARG A 189 -4.04 6.83 0.35
C ARG A 189 -2.72 6.20 -0.08
N VAL A 190 -1.70 7.01 -0.31
CA VAL A 190 -0.37 6.51 -0.73
C VAL A 190 0.69 6.81 0.33
N LEU A 191 1.42 5.77 0.76
CA LEU A 191 2.52 5.90 1.72
C LEU A 191 3.87 5.76 1.01
N VAL A 192 4.82 6.63 1.31
CA VAL A 192 6.22 6.49 0.90
C VAL A 192 7.07 6.19 2.13
N VAL A 193 7.66 4.99 2.19
CA VAL A 193 8.54 4.58 3.30
C VAL A 193 10.00 4.81 2.91
N GLY A 194 10.70 5.62 3.70
CA GLY A 194 12.03 6.13 3.43
C GLY A 194 11.97 7.41 2.59
N VAL A 195 12.28 8.55 3.20
CA VAL A 195 12.32 9.87 2.52
C VAL A 195 13.76 10.37 2.35
N GLY A 196 14.59 9.47 1.80
CA GLY A 196 15.89 9.82 1.25
C GLY A 196 15.78 10.51 -0.12
N SER A 197 16.73 10.23 -1.02
CA SER A 197 16.74 10.85 -2.35
C SER A 197 15.54 10.46 -3.22
N VAL A 198 15.30 9.16 -3.40
CA VAL A 198 14.22 8.65 -4.27
C VAL A 198 12.85 8.90 -3.66
N GLY A 199 12.65 8.54 -2.39
CA GLY A 199 11.33 8.65 -1.74
C GLY A 199 10.84 10.09 -1.65
N LEU A 200 11.73 11.07 -1.47
CA LEU A 200 11.34 12.47 -1.44
C LEU A 200 10.81 12.95 -2.80
N ASP A 201 11.49 12.61 -3.90
CA ASP A 201 11.06 12.94 -5.26
C ASP A 201 9.75 12.22 -5.64
N VAL A 202 9.61 10.94 -5.26
CA VAL A 202 8.35 10.20 -5.41
C VAL A 202 7.20 10.88 -4.67
N ALA A 203 7.37 11.20 -3.38
CA ALA A 203 6.33 11.82 -2.56
C ALA A 203 5.91 13.19 -3.11
N GLN A 204 6.88 14.00 -3.55
CA GLN A 204 6.62 15.31 -4.14
C GLN A 204 5.82 15.18 -5.44
N ARG A 205 6.18 14.24 -6.31
CA ARG A 205 5.47 14.00 -7.57
C ARG A 205 4.07 13.45 -7.36
N LEU A 206 3.88 12.56 -6.39
CA LEU A 206 2.56 12.05 -6.00
C LEU A 206 1.63 13.20 -5.58
N ALA A 207 2.10 14.10 -4.72
CA ALA A 207 1.33 15.29 -4.33
C ALA A 207 1.00 16.17 -5.54
N ALA A 208 1.95 16.39 -6.45
CA ALA A 208 1.75 17.16 -7.68
C ALA A 208 0.71 16.52 -8.63
N THR A 209 0.58 15.19 -8.63
CA THR A 209 -0.46 14.49 -9.41
C THR A 209 -1.87 14.65 -8.86
N GLY A 210 -2.05 15.26 -7.68
CA GLY A 210 -3.38 15.55 -7.15
C GLY A 210 -3.97 14.49 -6.22
N LEU A 211 -3.12 13.61 -5.68
CA LEU A 211 -3.49 12.76 -4.56
C LEU A 211 -3.86 13.62 -3.35
N VAL A 212 -4.97 13.27 -2.69
CA VAL A 212 -5.46 13.94 -1.48
C VAL A 212 -4.66 13.52 -0.25
N ASP A 213 -4.31 12.24 -0.17
CA ASP A 213 -3.63 11.65 0.98
C ASP A 213 -2.27 11.06 0.58
N VAL A 214 -1.20 11.84 0.82
CA VAL A 214 0.19 11.39 0.66
C VAL A 214 0.86 11.36 2.04
N GLY A 215 1.19 10.15 2.48
CA GLY A 215 1.95 9.89 3.70
C GLY A 215 3.43 9.66 3.43
N VAL A 216 4.28 10.11 4.34
CA VAL A 216 5.71 9.78 4.36
C VAL A 216 6.10 9.17 5.70
N MET A 217 6.95 8.15 5.69
CA MET A 217 7.41 7.46 6.90
C MET A 217 8.92 7.32 6.90
N ASP A 218 9.58 7.92 7.89
CA ASP A 218 11.02 7.84 8.14
C ASP A 218 11.31 8.38 9.55
N PHE A 219 12.27 7.80 10.25
CA PHE A 219 12.63 8.22 11.61
C PHE A 219 13.95 9.01 11.67
N ASP A 220 14.70 9.09 10.57
CA ASP A 220 16.01 9.71 10.52
C ASP A 220 15.96 11.24 10.58
N ALA A 221 17.09 11.82 10.98
CA ALA A 221 17.34 13.25 10.85
C ALA A 221 18.02 13.56 9.50
N VAL A 222 17.91 14.81 9.06
CA VAL A 222 18.74 15.34 7.98
C VAL A 222 20.17 15.53 8.50
N GLU A 223 21.12 14.98 7.77
CA GLU A 223 22.56 15.19 7.99
C GLU A 223 23.18 15.94 6.81
N GLU A 224 24.34 16.57 7.03
CA GLU A 224 25.05 17.32 5.98
C GLU A 224 25.39 16.42 4.78
N VAL A 225 25.75 15.16 5.05
CA VAL A 225 26.01 14.13 4.04
C VAL A 225 24.78 13.73 3.22
N ASN A 226 23.57 14.19 3.56
CA ASN A 226 22.36 13.95 2.78
C ASN A 226 22.06 15.08 1.79
N LEU A 227 22.63 16.28 1.98
CA LEU A 227 22.31 17.48 1.19
C LEU A 227 22.67 17.34 -0.29
N ASP A 228 23.58 16.44 -0.62
CA ASP A 228 24.02 16.17 -1.98
C ASP A 228 23.05 15.33 -2.81
N ARG A 229 22.01 14.75 -2.18
CA ARG A 229 21.01 13.87 -2.83
C ARG A 229 19.57 14.07 -2.39
N MET A 230 19.33 14.68 -1.23
CA MET A 230 18.00 15.00 -0.73
C MET A 230 17.59 16.40 -1.20
N VAL A 231 17.18 16.50 -2.47
CA VAL A 231 16.84 17.78 -3.11
C VAL A 231 15.72 18.48 -2.34
N GLY A 232 15.97 19.71 -1.90
CA GLY A 232 15.05 20.51 -1.09
C GLY A 232 15.28 20.46 0.42
N ALA A 233 16.22 19.62 0.89
CA ALA A 233 16.84 19.81 2.20
C ALA A 233 17.88 20.94 2.15
N THR A 234 18.01 21.68 3.25
CA THR A 234 18.87 22.86 3.35
C THR A 234 19.96 22.66 4.41
N ARG A 235 20.99 23.51 4.38
CA ARG A 235 22.01 23.56 5.46
C ARG A 235 21.38 23.86 6.82
N LEU A 236 20.29 24.64 6.86
CA LEU A 236 19.56 24.92 8.09
C LEU A 236 18.90 23.63 8.63
N ASP A 237 18.29 22.82 7.75
CA ASP A 237 17.72 21.51 8.12
C ASP A 237 18.76 20.61 8.79
N ALA A 238 19.94 20.48 8.18
CA ALA A 238 21.05 19.70 8.72
C ALA A 238 21.57 20.27 10.05
N ALA A 239 21.73 21.59 10.15
CA ALA A 239 22.22 22.26 11.35
C ALA A 239 21.26 22.11 12.55
N LEU A 240 19.95 22.16 12.29
CA LEU A 240 18.89 21.90 13.27
C LEU A 240 18.78 20.42 13.62
N GLY A 241 19.27 19.53 12.75
CA GLY A 241 18.95 18.11 12.80
C GLY A 241 17.45 17.90 12.65
N ARG A 242 16.82 18.55 11.67
CA ARG A 242 15.38 18.43 11.38
C ARG A 242 15.05 16.99 10.95
N ALA A 243 13.86 16.50 11.25
CA ALA A 243 13.44 15.18 10.79
C ALA A 243 13.35 15.15 9.26
N LYS A 244 13.72 14.03 8.61
CA LYS A 244 13.58 13.91 7.15
C LYS A 244 12.12 14.07 6.72
N VAL A 245 11.20 13.51 7.50
CA VAL A 245 9.75 13.65 7.25
C VAL A 245 9.25 15.09 7.31
N ASP A 246 9.88 15.98 8.09
CA ASP A 246 9.48 17.39 8.12
C ASP A 246 9.86 18.12 6.84
N VAL A 247 11.05 17.82 6.29
CA VAL A 247 11.48 18.35 4.98
C VAL A 247 10.56 17.83 3.88
N ALA A 248 10.23 16.54 3.93
CA ALA A 248 9.26 15.95 3.00
C ALA A 248 7.89 16.62 3.11
N ARG A 249 7.36 16.79 4.33
CA ARG A 249 6.08 17.46 4.60
C ARG A 249 6.03 18.87 3.99
N ARG A 250 7.11 19.64 4.15
CA ARG A 250 7.25 20.98 3.52
C ARG A 250 7.16 20.89 2.00
N LEU A 251 7.89 19.97 1.39
CA LEU A 251 8.00 19.87 -0.08
C LEU A 251 6.71 19.32 -0.72
N ILE A 252 6.10 18.30 -0.14
CA ILE A 252 4.83 17.76 -0.66
C ILE A 252 3.70 18.77 -0.54
N ALA A 253 3.64 19.54 0.56
CA ALA A 253 2.67 20.63 0.73
C ALA A 253 2.82 21.68 -0.37
N SER A 254 4.06 22.09 -0.67
CA SER A 254 4.33 23.08 -1.73
C SER A 254 4.03 22.58 -3.15
N ALA A 255 4.08 21.27 -3.36
CA ALA A 255 3.87 20.66 -4.68
C ALA A 255 2.41 20.23 -4.92
N ALA A 256 1.60 20.13 -3.88
CA ALA A 256 0.26 19.57 -3.94
C ALA A 256 -0.65 20.37 -4.87
N THR A 257 -1.41 19.66 -5.71
CA THR A 257 -2.39 20.27 -6.63
C THR A 257 -3.83 19.96 -6.27
N ALA A 258 -4.07 19.06 -5.32
CA ALA A 258 -5.40 18.73 -4.82
C ALA A 258 -5.98 19.90 -4.01
N GLU A 259 -7.29 20.13 -4.15
CA GLU A 259 -8.00 21.21 -3.42
C GLU A 259 -7.94 20.99 -1.90
N GLN A 260 -8.10 19.74 -1.46
CA GLN A 260 -7.98 19.32 -0.08
C GLN A 260 -6.74 18.43 0.02
N PHE A 261 -5.65 18.97 0.57
CA PHE A 261 -4.42 18.21 0.79
C PHE A 261 -3.92 18.46 2.20
N THR A 262 -3.77 17.39 2.97
CA THR A 262 -3.11 17.45 4.29
C THR A 262 -1.84 16.60 4.22
N PRO A 263 -0.65 17.18 4.37
CA PRO A 263 0.59 16.40 4.33
C PRO A 263 0.71 15.55 5.60
N ILE A 264 0.85 14.23 5.45
CA ILE A 264 0.91 13.28 6.57
C ILE A 264 2.35 12.79 6.75
N SER A 265 2.90 12.93 7.96
CA SER A 265 4.28 12.56 8.29
C SER A 265 4.33 11.63 9.50
N HIS A 266 4.95 10.47 9.33
CA HIS A 266 5.11 9.44 10.35
C HIS A 266 6.58 9.30 10.74
N GLU A 267 6.95 9.86 11.89
CA GLU A 267 8.31 9.78 12.44
C GLU A 267 8.51 8.48 13.22
N VAL A 268 8.42 7.35 12.52
CA VAL A 268 8.38 5.98 13.07
C VAL A 268 9.15 5.03 12.16
N SER A 269 9.69 3.95 12.73
CA SER A 269 10.26 2.86 11.94
C SER A 269 9.17 1.90 11.46
N LEU A 270 9.17 1.57 10.17
CA LEU A 270 8.26 0.54 9.63
C LEU A 270 8.44 -0.82 10.32
N THR A 271 9.66 -1.11 10.76
CA THR A 271 9.97 -2.38 11.45
C THR A 271 9.40 -2.45 12.86
N ASP A 272 8.85 -1.37 13.39
CA ASP A 272 8.10 -1.36 14.64
C ASP A 272 6.63 -1.73 14.39
N PRO A 273 5.96 -2.44 15.31
CA PRO A 273 4.53 -2.74 15.19
C PRO A 273 3.66 -1.50 14.95
N GLU A 274 4.03 -0.34 15.52
CA GLU A 274 3.35 0.93 15.26
C GLU A 274 3.47 1.36 13.78
N GLY A 275 4.67 1.28 13.21
CA GLY A 275 4.92 1.60 11.81
C GLY A 275 4.20 0.66 10.85
N LEU A 276 4.18 -0.65 11.15
CA LEU A 276 3.39 -1.61 10.40
C LEU A 276 1.91 -1.25 10.40
N ARG A 277 1.31 -1.01 11.59
CA ARG A 277 -0.11 -0.66 11.69
C ARG A 277 -0.47 0.59 10.88
N ILE A 278 0.39 1.61 10.92
CA ILE A 278 0.23 2.82 10.08
C ILE A 278 0.26 2.45 8.59
N ALA A 279 1.20 1.60 8.16
CA ALA A 279 1.30 1.20 6.76
C ALA A 279 0.03 0.47 6.26
N LEU A 280 -0.67 -0.25 7.14
CA LEU A 280 -1.93 -0.94 6.82
C LEU A 280 -3.11 0.02 6.60
N ASP A 281 -2.98 1.31 6.92
CA ASP A 281 -4.00 2.34 6.67
C ASP A 281 -3.98 2.88 5.23
N TYR A 282 -3.01 2.46 4.41
CA TYR A 282 -2.79 2.96 3.04
C TYR A 282 -3.20 1.98 1.93
N ASP A 283 -3.46 2.49 0.74
CA ASP A 283 -3.87 1.70 -0.43
C ASP A 283 -2.71 1.23 -1.29
N VAL A 284 -1.65 2.01 -1.35
CA VAL A 284 -0.41 1.69 -2.06
C VAL A 284 0.76 2.17 -1.22
N VAL A 285 1.83 1.37 -1.16
CA VAL A 285 3.06 1.72 -0.45
C VAL A 285 4.23 1.74 -1.41
N PHE A 286 5.04 2.79 -1.37
CA PHE A 286 6.33 2.84 -2.05
C PHE A 286 7.43 2.43 -1.07
N SER A 287 8.18 1.40 -1.45
CA SER A 287 9.41 0.99 -0.78
C SER A 287 10.57 1.82 -1.32
N CYS A 288 11.00 2.82 -0.56
CA CYS A 288 12.19 3.64 -0.83
C CYS A 288 13.25 3.47 0.27
N VAL A 289 13.21 2.32 0.95
CA VAL A 289 14.16 1.92 1.99
C VAL A 289 15.38 1.23 1.38
N ASP A 290 16.51 1.30 2.09
CA ASP A 290 17.79 0.71 1.68
C ASP A 290 18.19 -0.52 2.50
N ARG A 291 17.41 -0.86 3.54
CA ARG A 291 17.71 -1.95 4.48
C ARG A 291 16.90 -3.23 4.22
N PRO A 292 17.47 -4.44 4.43
CA PRO A 292 16.77 -5.70 4.25
C PRO A 292 15.54 -5.88 5.15
N TRP A 293 15.60 -5.48 6.43
CA TRP A 293 14.50 -5.71 7.36
C TRP A 293 13.22 -4.96 7.01
N PRO A 294 13.21 -3.63 6.77
CA PRO A 294 12.00 -2.95 6.32
C PRO A 294 11.51 -3.46 4.96
N ARG A 295 12.42 -3.87 4.04
CA ARG A 295 11.99 -4.54 2.80
C ARG A 295 11.26 -5.86 3.06
N ALA A 296 11.69 -6.65 4.05
CA ALA A 296 10.99 -7.87 4.43
C ALA A 296 9.57 -7.57 4.94
N VAL A 297 9.41 -6.54 5.78
CA VAL A 297 8.10 -6.08 6.28
C VAL A 297 7.19 -5.64 5.13
N LEU A 298 7.70 -4.82 4.21
CA LEU A 298 6.97 -4.38 3.02
C LEU A 298 6.59 -5.55 2.11
N ASN A 299 7.50 -6.50 1.92
CA ASN A 299 7.22 -7.70 1.16
C ASN A 299 6.11 -8.53 1.82
N SER A 300 6.06 -8.63 3.16
CA SER A 300 4.95 -9.27 3.86
C SER A 300 3.63 -8.53 3.63
N ILE A 301 3.59 -7.21 3.79
CA ILE A 301 2.39 -6.37 3.61
C ILE A 301 1.75 -6.61 2.24
N ALA A 302 2.57 -6.71 1.18
CA ALA A 302 2.09 -6.89 -0.19
C ALA A 302 1.19 -8.12 -0.38
N TYR A 303 1.54 -9.24 0.25
CA TYR A 303 0.83 -10.50 0.08
C TYR A 303 -0.14 -10.78 1.23
N ALA A 304 0.30 -10.58 2.47
CA ALA A 304 -0.51 -10.85 3.65
C ALA A 304 -1.73 -9.93 3.74
N ASP A 305 -1.52 -8.64 3.49
CA ASP A 305 -2.54 -7.60 3.70
C ASP A 305 -3.16 -7.09 2.37
N LEU A 306 -2.69 -7.63 1.23
CA LEU A 306 -3.12 -7.26 -0.12
C LEU A 306 -3.01 -5.75 -0.39
N ILE A 307 -1.91 -5.13 0.04
CA ILE A 307 -1.62 -3.73 -0.24
C ILE A 307 -0.46 -3.67 -1.23
N PRO A 308 -0.68 -3.27 -2.50
CA PRO A 308 0.39 -3.17 -3.48
C PRO A 308 1.61 -2.40 -2.96
N VAL A 309 2.80 -3.02 -3.09
CA VAL A 309 4.06 -2.38 -2.74
C VAL A 309 4.89 -2.16 -3.99
N ILE A 310 5.21 -0.91 -4.30
CA ILE A 310 6.08 -0.54 -5.41
C ILE A 310 7.51 -0.40 -4.87
N ASP A 311 8.39 -1.33 -5.25
CA ASP A 311 9.79 -1.35 -4.80
C ASP A 311 10.76 -1.10 -5.94
N GLY A 312 11.82 -0.39 -5.58
CA GLY A 312 13.01 -0.34 -6.39
C GLY A 312 14.22 0.06 -5.59
N GLY A 313 15.35 0.02 -6.29
CA GLY A 313 16.62 0.39 -5.72
C GLY A 313 17.65 0.56 -6.81
N ILE A 314 18.73 1.25 -6.46
CA ILE A 314 19.89 1.44 -7.30
C ILE A 314 21.11 0.85 -6.62
N ALA A 315 21.91 0.14 -7.39
CA ALA A 315 23.22 -0.35 -6.99
C ALA A 315 24.24 0.17 -8.00
N LEU A 316 25.27 0.83 -7.51
CA LEU A 316 26.38 1.29 -8.33
C LEU A 316 27.58 0.38 -8.15
N GLU A 317 28.28 0.16 -9.25
CA GLU A 317 29.52 -0.60 -9.29
C GLU A 317 30.66 0.36 -9.62
N ALA A 318 31.72 0.32 -8.82
CA ALA A 318 32.96 1.04 -9.10
C ALA A 318 34.10 0.06 -9.39
N PHE A 319 35.02 0.49 -10.24
CA PHE A 319 36.33 -0.13 -10.39
C PHE A 319 37.15 0.03 -9.09
N PRO A 320 38.20 -0.78 -8.88
CA PRO A 320 39.09 -0.64 -7.72
C PRO A 320 39.72 0.74 -7.57
N ASP A 321 39.87 1.49 -8.67
CA ASP A 321 40.39 2.86 -8.71
C ASP A 321 39.34 3.94 -8.35
N GLY A 322 38.10 3.53 -8.03
CA GLY A 322 37.01 4.42 -7.62
C GLY A 322 36.18 4.98 -8.78
N ARG A 323 36.56 4.75 -10.04
CA ARG A 323 35.75 5.18 -11.20
C ARG A 323 34.47 4.36 -11.31
N LEU A 324 33.40 5.01 -11.78
CA LEU A 324 32.13 4.33 -12.05
C LEU A 324 32.32 3.27 -13.13
N ARG A 325 32.00 2.02 -12.80
CA ARG A 325 31.96 0.89 -13.74
C ARG A 325 30.58 0.73 -14.37
N GLY A 326 29.54 0.96 -13.58
CA GLY A 326 28.17 0.84 -14.03
C GLY A 326 27.19 1.05 -12.90
N GLY A 327 25.92 0.91 -13.23
CA GLY A 327 24.83 1.02 -12.28
C GLY A 327 23.68 0.13 -12.73
N ILE A 328 22.98 -0.45 -11.77
CA ILE A 328 21.78 -1.22 -12.01
C ILE A 328 20.70 -0.61 -11.14
N TRP A 329 19.54 -0.32 -11.72
CA TRP A 329 18.34 -0.10 -10.91
C TRP A 329 17.23 -1.04 -11.32
N ARG A 330 16.43 -1.39 -10.32
CA ARG A 330 15.28 -2.28 -10.45
C ARG A 330 14.02 -1.53 -10.07
N SER A 331 12.92 -1.85 -10.74
CA SER A 331 11.59 -1.40 -10.34
C SER A 331 10.58 -2.52 -10.56
N HIS A 332 9.68 -2.70 -9.60
CA HIS A 332 8.63 -3.71 -9.67
C HIS A 332 7.51 -3.38 -8.70
N THR A 333 6.35 -3.99 -8.94
CA THR A 333 5.21 -3.92 -8.04
C THR A 333 4.95 -5.32 -7.48
N LEU A 334 4.94 -5.43 -6.16
CA LEU A 334 4.56 -6.62 -5.42
C LEU A 334 3.05 -6.64 -5.27
N VAL A 335 2.45 -7.65 -5.86
CA VAL A 335 1.03 -7.96 -5.85
C VAL A 335 0.88 -9.49 -5.91
N PRO A 336 -0.28 -10.04 -5.54
CA PRO A 336 -0.55 -11.47 -5.68
C PRO A 336 -0.26 -12.00 -7.09
N ASP A 337 0.11 -13.28 -7.17
CA ASP A 337 0.43 -13.99 -8.42
C ASP A 337 1.67 -13.48 -9.17
N ARG A 338 2.55 -12.75 -8.47
CA ARG A 338 3.82 -12.23 -8.99
C ARG A 338 4.95 -12.53 -8.01
N PRO A 339 6.19 -12.70 -8.50
CA PRO A 339 7.32 -13.07 -7.66
C PRO A 339 7.60 -12.01 -6.58
N CYS A 340 7.76 -12.47 -5.35
CA CYS A 340 8.12 -11.63 -4.21
C CYS A 340 9.59 -11.17 -4.28
N MET A 341 10.00 -10.27 -3.38
CA MET A 341 11.38 -9.76 -3.37
C MET A 341 12.44 -10.87 -3.19
N VAL A 342 12.11 -11.95 -2.47
CA VAL A 342 13.03 -13.09 -2.30
C VAL A 342 13.16 -13.87 -3.61
N CYS A 343 12.05 -14.19 -4.28
CA CYS A 343 12.05 -14.86 -5.57
C CYS A 343 12.77 -14.03 -6.66
N LEU A 344 12.73 -12.71 -6.54
CA LEU A 344 13.45 -11.79 -7.44
C LEU A 344 14.95 -11.65 -7.14
N GLY A 345 15.42 -12.20 -6.02
CA GLY A 345 16.79 -11.94 -5.54
C GLY A 345 17.03 -10.47 -5.17
N GLN A 346 15.95 -9.75 -4.84
CA GLN A 346 15.99 -8.37 -4.32
C GLN A 346 16.17 -8.37 -2.80
N LEU A 347 15.67 -9.40 -2.12
CA LEU A 347 15.77 -9.58 -0.68
C LEU A 347 16.44 -10.93 -0.34
N GLN A 348 17.50 -10.87 0.45
CA GLN A 348 18.16 -12.07 0.98
C GLN A 348 17.76 -12.25 2.45
N LEU A 349 17.07 -13.35 2.77
CA LEU A 349 16.56 -13.61 4.13
C LEU A 349 17.67 -13.66 5.19
N GLY A 350 18.86 -14.16 4.83
CA GLY A 350 20.01 -14.16 5.74
C GLY A 350 20.43 -12.76 6.17
N GLU A 351 20.24 -11.74 5.32
CA GLU A 351 20.57 -10.36 5.66
C GLU A 351 19.53 -9.70 6.56
N VAL A 352 18.27 -10.14 6.49
CA VAL A 352 17.19 -9.67 7.39
C VAL A 352 17.55 -9.95 8.84
N SER A 353 17.97 -11.19 9.17
CA SER A 353 18.35 -11.51 10.55
C SER A 353 19.57 -10.73 11.04
N LEU A 354 20.48 -10.33 10.15
CA LEU A 354 21.66 -9.54 10.53
C LEU A 354 21.27 -8.09 10.80
N ASP A 355 20.39 -7.55 9.98
CA ASP A 355 19.82 -6.20 10.13
C ASP A 355 19.01 -6.08 11.43
N MET A 356 18.15 -7.08 11.72
CA MET A 356 17.40 -7.16 12.99
C MET A 356 18.29 -7.12 14.24
N ARG A 357 19.50 -7.69 14.15
CA ARG A 357 20.49 -7.71 15.25
C ARG A 357 21.37 -6.46 15.29
N GLY A 358 21.16 -5.49 14.38
CA GLY A 358 22.01 -4.31 14.24
C GLY A 358 23.43 -4.61 13.76
N LEU A 359 23.70 -5.83 13.26
CA LEU A 359 25.03 -6.25 12.84
C LEU A 359 25.47 -5.53 11.56
N LEU A 360 24.52 -5.12 10.72
CA LEU A 360 24.83 -4.33 9.51
C LEU A 360 25.34 -2.91 9.82
N ASP A 361 25.16 -2.43 11.05
CA ASP A 361 25.70 -1.14 11.52
C ASP A 361 26.92 -1.30 12.41
N SER A 362 27.25 -2.54 12.82
CA SER A 362 28.37 -2.84 13.71
C SER A 362 29.71 -2.73 12.96
N PRO A 363 30.58 -1.77 13.31
CA PRO A 363 31.87 -1.62 12.63
C PRO A 363 32.76 -2.84 12.77
N THR A 364 32.70 -3.51 13.93
CA THR A 364 33.45 -4.75 14.20
C THR A 364 32.96 -5.90 13.34
N TYR A 365 31.65 -6.05 13.18
CA TYR A 365 31.08 -7.07 12.30
C TYR A 365 31.41 -6.82 10.82
N ILE A 366 31.31 -5.57 10.35
CA ILE A 366 31.67 -5.21 8.97
C ILE A 366 33.14 -5.52 8.70
N ALA A 367 34.05 -5.11 9.60
CA ALA A 367 35.48 -5.36 9.47
C ALA A 367 35.82 -6.86 9.43
N ASN A 368 35.16 -7.67 10.27
CA ASN A 368 35.43 -9.10 10.37
C ASN A 368 34.73 -9.96 9.31
N SER A 369 33.70 -9.44 8.64
CA SER A 369 32.91 -10.21 7.66
C SER A 369 33.49 -10.18 6.24
N GLY A 370 34.57 -9.43 6.00
CA GLY A 370 35.12 -9.22 4.65
C GLY A 370 34.14 -8.52 3.70
N ARG A 371 33.03 -7.97 4.21
CA ARG A 371 32.02 -7.27 3.43
C ARG A 371 32.57 -5.93 2.98
N ARG A 372 32.31 -5.57 1.71
CA ARG A 372 32.54 -4.20 1.24
C ARG A 372 31.67 -3.27 2.09
N ALA A 373 32.30 -2.24 2.66
CA ALA A 373 31.58 -1.18 3.36
C ALA A 373 30.47 -0.62 2.44
N PRO A 374 29.32 -0.20 3.00
CA PRO A 374 28.24 0.40 2.22
C PRO A 374 28.79 1.48 1.30
N SER A 375 28.40 1.41 0.02
CA SER A 375 28.84 2.38 -0.97
C SER A 375 28.38 3.78 -0.53
N ARG A 376 29.32 4.69 -0.27
CA ARG A 376 29.06 6.11 -0.02
C ARG A 376 28.90 6.90 -1.32
N GLN A 377 28.49 6.24 -2.39
CA GLN A 377 28.40 6.85 -3.71
C GLN A 377 27.17 7.74 -3.77
N ASN A 378 27.35 8.95 -4.30
CA ASN A 378 26.23 9.85 -4.54
C ASN A 378 25.43 9.32 -5.75
N VAL A 379 24.14 9.08 -5.53
CA VAL A 379 23.20 8.58 -6.54
C VAL A 379 22.23 9.67 -7.04
N ALA A 380 22.37 10.92 -6.62
CA ALA A 380 21.40 12.01 -6.87
C ALA A 380 21.03 12.15 -8.35
N ALA A 381 22.03 12.15 -9.24
CA ALA A 381 21.81 12.25 -10.68
C ALA A 381 21.00 11.06 -11.26
N LEU A 382 21.03 9.91 -10.59
CA LEU A 382 20.39 8.67 -11.01
C LEU A 382 19.10 8.37 -10.24
N SER A 383 18.91 8.99 -9.06
CA SER A 383 17.70 8.87 -8.25
C SER A 383 16.45 9.23 -9.06
N ALA A 384 16.52 10.26 -9.90
CA ALA A 384 15.41 10.65 -10.77
C ALA A 384 14.98 9.53 -11.72
N SER A 385 15.91 8.71 -12.22
CA SER A 385 15.60 7.55 -13.06
C SER A 385 14.86 6.47 -12.27
N VAL A 386 15.24 6.23 -11.01
CA VAL A 386 14.54 5.29 -10.13
C VAL A 386 13.15 5.82 -9.77
N SER A 387 13.05 7.08 -9.34
CA SER A 387 11.77 7.73 -9.03
C SER A 387 10.80 7.66 -10.21
N ALA A 388 11.28 7.98 -11.42
CA ALA A 388 10.48 7.87 -12.64
C ALA A 388 10.02 6.43 -12.91
N ALA A 389 10.90 5.44 -12.71
CA ALA A 389 10.56 4.04 -12.88
C ALA A 389 9.51 3.55 -11.87
N LEU A 390 9.58 4.01 -10.61
CA LEU A 390 8.58 3.68 -9.58
C LEU A 390 7.23 4.36 -9.86
N LEU A 391 7.24 5.62 -10.28
CA LEU A 391 6.01 6.32 -10.66
C LEU A 391 5.37 5.73 -11.92
N ALA A 392 6.16 5.24 -12.86
CA ALA A 392 5.64 4.51 -14.02
C ALA A 392 4.92 3.23 -13.58
N GLN A 393 5.48 2.47 -12.62
CA GLN A 393 4.81 1.32 -12.02
C GLN A 393 3.48 1.70 -11.37
N PHE A 394 3.42 2.83 -10.66
CA PHE A 394 2.19 3.36 -10.06
C PHE A 394 1.12 3.71 -11.10
N VAL A 395 1.52 4.37 -12.19
CA VAL A 395 0.61 4.67 -13.30
C VAL A 395 0.11 3.38 -13.96
N SER A 396 0.97 2.40 -14.21
CA SER A 396 0.55 1.09 -14.73
C SER A 396 -0.41 0.37 -13.79
N LEU A 397 -0.18 0.44 -12.47
CA LEU A 397 -1.01 -0.20 -11.46
C LEU A 397 -2.40 0.43 -11.35
N THR A 398 -2.51 1.76 -11.50
CA THR A 398 -3.73 2.51 -11.15
C THR A 398 -4.50 3.04 -12.36
N ALA A 399 -3.81 3.55 -13.38
CA ALA A 399 -4.41 4.13 -14.57
C ALA A 399 -4.63 3.11 -15.70
N HIS A 400 -3.91 1.98 -15.66
CA HIS A 400 -4.00 0.88 -16.63
C HIS A 400 -3.83 1.33 -18.09
N PRO A 401 -2.68 1.91 -18.49
CA PRO A 401 -2.48 2.42 -19.85
C PRO A 401 -2.73 1.34 -20.91
N GLY A 402 -3.65 1.59 -21.84
CA GLY A 402 -4.05 0.62 -22.86
C GLY A 402 -4.74 -0.64 -22.30
N GLY A 403 -5.22 -0.60 -21.05
CA GLY A 403 -5.83 -1.73 -20.35
C GLY A 403 -4.84 -2.68 -19.67
N TYR A 404 -3.53 -2.46 -19.83
CA TYR A 404 -2.48 -3.30 -19.26
C TYR A 404 -2.19 -2.95 -17.80
N GLY A 405 -1.88 -3.97 -17.00
CA GLY A 405 -1.38 -3.82 -15.64
C GLY A 405 0.13 -3.56 -15.57
N VAL A 406 0.67 -3.70 -14.37
CA VAL A 406 2.10 -3.53 -14.10
C VAL A 406 2.95 -4.55 -14.89
N PRO A 407 4.05 -4.10 -15.51
CA PRO A 407 4.91 -4.96 -16.31
C PRO A 407 5.71 -5.92 -15.42
N SER A 408 6.25 -7.00 -16.02
CA SER A 408 7.21 -7.86 -15.35
C SER A 408 8.37 -7.03 -14.77
N PRO A 409 8.92 -7.42 -13.60
CA PRO A 409 9.95 -6.65 -12.90
C PRO A 409 11.04 -6.16 -13.85
N LEU A 410 11.37 -4.88 -13.77
CA LEU A 410 12.28 -4.24 -14.71
C LEU A 410 13.67 -4.13 -14.10
N ARG A 411 14.68 -4.31 -14.94
CA ARG A 411 16.08 -4.05 -14.60
C ARG A 411 16.69 -3.18 -15.68
N TYR A 412 17.22 -2.03 -15.28
CA TYR A 412 18.00 -1.17 -16.15
C TYR A 412 19.48 -1.30 -15.83
N MET A 413 20.30 -1.40 -16.87
CA MET A 413 21.76 -1.43 -16.78
C MET A 413 22.32 -0.16 -17.42
N LEU A 414 22.93 0.69 -16.59
CA LEU A 414 23.41 2.01 -16.97
C LEU A 414 24.52 1.96 -18.03
N ALA A 415 25.51 1.09 -17.85
CA ALA A 415 26.66 1.04 -18.76
C ALA A 415 26.27 0.76 -20.23
N PRO A 416 25.41 -0.25 -20.53
CA PRO A 416 24.92 -0.47 -21.89
C PRO A 416 23.64 0.30 -22.24
N HIS A 417 23.06 1.08 -21.31
CA HIS A 417 21.72 1.65 -21.43
C HIS A 417 20.64 0.63 -21.83
N HIS A 418 20.70 -0.57 -21.24
CA HIS A 418 19.79 -1.67 -21.57
C HIS A 418 18.70 -1.83 -20.50
N LEU A 419 17.44 -1.92 -20.94
CA LEU A 419 16.28 -2.22 -20.10
C LEU A 419 15.77 -3.62 -20.43
N GLU A 420 15.69 -4.49 -19.43
CA GLU A 420 15.16 -5.85 -19.59
C GLU A 420 14.05 -6.16 -18.57
N HIS A 421 13.16 -7.08 -18.95
CA HIS A 421 12.24 -7.71 -18.02
C HIS A 421 12.92 -8.90 -17.33
N SER A 422 12.79 -8.98 -16.02
CA SER A 422 13.18 -10.15 -15.24
C SER A 422 12.36 -11.36 -15.68
N LYS A 423 13.04 -12.49 -15.85
CA LYS A 423 12.43 -13.80 -16.10
C LYS A 423 12.10 -14.56 -14.82
N ALA A 424 12.34 -13.95 -13.66
CA ALA A 424 12.08 -14.59 -12.37
C ALA A 424 10.59 -14.92 -12.25
N GLN A 425 10.33 -16.12 -11.74
CA GLN A 425 9.01 -16.58 -11.38
C GLN A 425 8.97 -16.83 -9.88
N SER A 426 7.77 -16.91 -9.36
CA SER A 426 7.55 -17.35 -8.00
C SER A 426 8.06 -18.78 -7.82
N GLY A 427 8.76 -19.03 -6.71
CA GLY A 427 9.15 -20.39 -6.35
C GLY A 427 7.91 -21.22 -5.99
N GLU A 428 7.96 -22.52 -6.27
CA GLU A 428 6.88 -23.49 -5.98
C GLU A 428 6.41 -23.45 -4.52
N HIS A 429 7.31 -23.13 -3.59
CA HIS A 429 7.04 -23.01 -2.16
C HIS A 429 7.35 -21.59 -1.63
N CYS A 430 7.01 -20.56 -2.42
CA CYS A 430 7.17 -19.17 -2.00
C CYS A 430 6.36 -18.88 -0.72
N ALA A 431 7.05 -18.67 0.41
CA ALA A 431 6.41 -18.44 1.70
C ALA A 431 5.47 -17.21 1.70
N TYR A 432 5.85 -16.14 1.01
CA TYR A 432 5.04 -14.93 0.93
C TYR A 432 3.75 -15.12 0.15
N GLU A 433 3.79 -15.86 -0.96
CA GLU A 433 2.57 -16.14 -1.73
C GLU A 433 1.67 -17.17 -1.06
N ALA A 434 2.23 -18.10 -0.30
CA ALA A 434 1.45 -19.01 0.54
C ALA A 434 0.64 -18.24 1.61
N GLU A 435 1.17 -17.11 2.10
CA GLU A 435 0.53 -16.23 3.09
C GLU A 435 -0.43 -15.19 2.48
N GLN A 436 -0.79 -15.28 1.20
CA GLN A 436 -1.74 -14.35 0.57
C GLN A 436 -3.03 -14.20 1.39
N ALA A 437 -3.43 -12.95 1.65
CA ALA A 437 -4.63 -12.59 2.41
C ALA A 437 -4.70 -13.19 3.84
N SER A 438 -3.54 -13.40 4.48
CA SER A 438 -3.46 -13.86 5.87
C SER A 438 -3.84 -12.77 6.89
N GLY A 439 -3.71 -11.50 6.55
CA GLY A 439 -4.06 -10.34 7.37
C GLY A 439 -3.34 -10.36 8.72
N ASP A 440 -4.09 -10.16 9.80
CA ASP A 440 -3.56 -10.14 11.17
C ASP A 440 -2.94 -11.48 11.63
N LYS A 441 -3.11 -12.57 10.86
CA LYS A 441 -2.46 -13.88 11.10
C LYS A 441 -1.13 -14.05 10.36
N ARG A 442 -0.64 -13.03 9.67
CA ARG A 442 0.67 -13.04 8.99
C ARG A 442 1.80 -13.39 9.95
N THR A 443 2.89 -13.93 9.42
CA THR A 443 4.11 -14.09 10.20
C THR A 443 4.64 -12.71 10.62
N ASP A 444 4.62 -12.42 11.93
CA ASP A 444 5.11 -11.14 12.43
C ASP A 444 6.64 -11.12 12.41
N ILE A 445 7.16 -10.23 11.55
CA ILE A 445 8.59 -9.97 11.40
C ILE A 445 8.97 -8.57 11.89
N THR A 446 8.06 -7.86 12.56
CA THR A 446 8.36 -6.60 13.24
C THR A 446 9.00 -6.84 14.60
N GLY A 447 9.55 -5.79 15.20
CA GLY A 447 10.13 -5.86 16.54
C GLY A 447 10.15 -4.51 17.22
N HIS A 448 9.82 -4.49 18.51
CA HIS A 448 9.93 -3.30 19.34
C HIS A 448 11.41 -2.98 19.59
N GLN A 449 12.01 -2.15 18.73
CA GLN A 449 13.36 -1.64 18.95
C GLN A 449 13.32 -0.23 19.54
N ASP A 450 13.98 -0.05 20.68
CA ASP A 450 14.10 1.27 21.31
C ASP A 450 15.07 2.21 20.59
N GLY A 451 15.96 1.68 19.73
CA GLY A 451 17.03 2.46 19.10
C GLY A 451 16.52 3.68 18.32
N TRP A 452 15.51 3.50 17.46
CA TRP A 452 14.94 4.61 16.70
C TRP A 452 14.19 5.60 17.61
N ARG A 453 13.45 5.11 18.63
CA ARG A 453 12.76 5.97 19.62
C ARG A 453 13.76 6.83 20.40
N GLN A 454 14.89 6.24 20.79
CA GLN A 454 15.98 6.95 21.47
C GLN A 454 16.59 8.02 20.55
N ALA A 455 16.83 7.70 19.27
CA ALA A 455 17.33 8.66 18.29
C ALA A 455 16.36 9.85 18.11
N VAL A 456 15.06 9.58 17.97
CA VAL A 456 14.00 10.60 17.89
C VAL A 456 13.97 11.47 19.15
N ARG A 457 13.99 10.86 20.34
CA ARG A 457 14.00 11.58 21.63
C ARG A 457 15.26 12.42 21.81
N ALA A 458 16.43 11.89 21.44
CA ALA A 458 17.71 12.59 21.51
C ALA A 458 17.72 13.83 20.59
N ARG A 459 17.21 13.68 19.35
CA ARG A 459 17.03 14.80 18.41
C ARG A 459 16.14 15.89 18.99
N ARG A 460 14.97 15.53 19.54
CA ARG A 460 14.02 16.50 20.14
C ARG A 460 14.59 17.21 21.38
N ARG A 461 15.51 16.59 22.11
CA ARG A 461 16.19 17.16 23.30
C ARG A 461 17.45 17.96 22.96
N ARG A 462 17.94 17.90 21.72
CA ARG A 462 19.17 18.57 21.30
C ARG A 462 19.06 20.08 21.54
N ARG A 463 20.05 20.66 22.24
CA ARG A 463 20.12 22.11 22.43
C ARG A 463 20.50 22.78 21.10
N VAL A 464 19.62 23.65 20.61
CA VAL A 464 19.84 24.41 19.38
C VAL A 464 20.28 25.84 19.72
N PRO A 465 21.41 26.33 19.15
CA PRO A 465 21.85 27.72 19.29
C PRO A 465 20.73 28.73 19.01
N PHE A 466 20.70 29.84 19.77
CA PHE A 466 19.66 30.86 19.63
C PHE A 466 19.53 31.40 18.20
N ARG A 467 20.66 31.63 17.51
CA ARG A 467 20.68 32.09 16.11
C ARG A 467 19.94 31.14 15.17
N LEU A 468 20.12 29.83 15.32
CA LEU A 468 19.43 28.84 14.47
C LEU A 468 17.92 28.79 14.78
N ARG A 469 17.53 28.94 16.06
CA ARG A 469 16.11 29.05 16.44
C ARG A 469 15.43 30.27 15.85
N LEU A 470 16.13 31.40 15.79
CA LEU A 470 15.62 32.63 15.16
C LEU A 470 15.42 32.42 13.65
N LEU A 471 16.40 31.84 12.96
CA LEU A 471 16.29 31.53 11.52
C LEU A 471 15.13 30.56 11.23
N ASP A 472 14.98 29.50 12.03
CA ASP A 472 13.88 28.53 11.94
C ASP A 472 12.49 29.19 12.17
N ALA A 473 12.41 30.18 13.07
CA ALA A 473 11.18 30.94 13.26
C ALA A 473 10.84 31.80 12.03
N VAL A 474 11.83 32.49 11.45
CA VAL A 474 11.66 33.31 10.24
C VAL A 474 11.25 32.43 9.05
N GLU A 475 11.94 31.30 8.83
CA GLU A 475 11.64 30.34 7.77
C GLU A 475 10.19 29.83 7.87
N ARG A 476 9.72 29.48 9.08
CA ARG A 476 8.34 29.03 9.30
C ARG A 476 7.29 30.12 9.10
N VAL A 477 7.61 31.38 9.35
CA VAL A 477 6.71 32.50 9.05
C VAL A 477 6.64 32.70 7.53
N LEU A 478 7.78 32.64 6.85
CA LEU A 478 7.86 32.77 5.40
C LEU A 478 7.07 31.67 4.68
N HIS A 479 7.27 30.40 5.04
CA HIS A 479 6.51 29.30 4.44
C HIS A 479 5.01 29.44 4.67
N ARG A 480 4.56 29.77 5.89
CA ARG A 480 3.14 30.01 6.15
C ARG A 480 2.55 31.17 5.37
N ALA A 481 3.36 32.16 5.01
CA ALA A 481 2.92 33.26 4.16
C ALA A 481 2.83 32.82 2.68
N ILE A 482 3.79 32.03 2.20
CA ILE A 482 3.79 31.46 0.84
C ILE A 482 2.62 30.50 0.65
N ASP A 483 2.38 29.59 1.61
CA ASP A 483 1.31 28.58 1.54
C ASP A 483 -0.11 29.19 1.54
N ARG A 484 -0.26 30.50 1.78
CA ARG A 484 -1.54 31.24 1.73
C ARG A 484 -1.81 31.91 0.39
N ILE A 485 -0.83 31.95 -0.51
CA ILE A 485 -0.94 32.47 -1.88
C ILE A 485 -1.43 31.33 -2.76
#